data_AF-A0A2W5HLC2-F1
#
_entry.id   AF-A0A2W5HLC2-F1
#
_cell.length_a   1.000
_cell.length_b   1.000
_cell.length_c   1.000
_cell.angle_alpha   90.00
_cell.angle_beta   90.00
_cell.angle_gamma   90.00
#
_symmetry.space_group_name_H-M   'P 1'
#
loop_
_entity.id
_entity.type
_entity.pdbx_description
1 polymer ?
#
loop_
_entity_poly.entity_id
_entity_poly.type
_entity_poly.pdbx_seq_one_letter_code
_entity_poly.pdbx_strand_id
1 'polypeptide(L)'
;MFRKTDLLHMICLSALLSGCQGIPLKEIRNRPTIKEYTTAQSINSVTACLTQNPSLEKLLERFKVLTYPDGEKTELSLGAIQMGTFKKYYLITLERATSFSVVSLKRSPANFPLLGEADLKAIIASCI
;
A
#
# COMPACT_ATOMS: atom_id res chain seq x y z
N MET A 1 -10.14 46.91 10.40
CA MET A 1 -10.23 46.73 8.94
C MET A 1 -9.30 45.56 8.58
N PHE A 2 -9.82 44.32 8.64
CA PHE A 2 -9.01 43.11 8.40
C PHE A 2 -8.83 42.93 6.89
N ARG A 3 -7.57 42.92 6.42
CA ARG A 3 -7.23 42.75 5.01
C ARG A 3 -7.51 41.31 4.57
N LYS A 4 -8.29 41.15 3.50
CA LYS A 4 -8.62 39.87 2.81
C LYS A 4 -7.39 39.04 2.37
N THR A 5 -6.18 39.61 2.42
CA THR A 5 -4.94 38.98 1.95
C THR A 5 -4.27 38.04 2.95
N ASP A 6 -4.61 38.14 4.25
CA ASP A 6 -4.03 37.28 5.29
C ASP A 6 -4.73 35.92 5.42
N LEU A 7 -5.97 35.82 4.93
CA LEU A 7 -6.75 34.58 4.97
C LEU A 7 -6.28 33.55 3.92
N LEU A 8 -5.76 34.02 2.78
CA LEU A 8 -5.34 33.14 1.68
C LEU A 8 -4.02 32.40 1.99
N HIS A 9 -3.11 33.03 2.73
CA HIS A 9 -1.82 32.44 3.10
C HIS A 9 -1.94 31.38 4.21
N MET A 10 -2.93 31.51 5.11
CA MET A 10 -3.21 30.53 6.17
C MET A 10 -3.83 29.21 5.66
N ILE A 11 -4.55 29.24 4.54
CA ILE A 11 -5.19 28.04 3.96
C ILE A 11 -4.18 27.18 3.19
N CYS A 12 -3.16 27.77 2.56
CA CYS A 12 -2.12 27.00 1.85
C CYS A 12 -1.15 26.26 2.79
N LEU A 13 -0.92 26.74 4.01
CA LEU A 13 0.02 26.09 4.94
C LEU A 13 -0.56 24.83 5.62
N SER A 14 -1.90 24.75 5.75
CA SER A 14 -2.57 23.61 6.39
C SER A 14 -2.84 22.43 5.43
N ALA A 15 -2.87 22.68 4.11
CA ALA A 15 -3.07 21.63 3.10
C ALA A 15 -1.83 20.76 2.83
N LEU A 16 -0.64 21.17 3.29
CA LEU A 16 0.60 20.42 3.10
C LEU A 16 0.79 19.29 4.14
N LEU A 17 0.06 19.32 5.25
CA LEU A 17 0.25 18.38 6.37
C LEU A 17 -0.57 17.09 6.23
N SER A 18 -1.56 17.04 5.34
CA SER A 18 -2.41 15.85 5.15
C SER A 18 -1.86 14.83 4.14
N GLY A 19 -0.74 15.11 3.48
CA GLY A 19 -0.26 14.34 2.33
C GLY A 19 0.79 13.25 2.61
N CYS A 20 1.33 13.12 3.82
CA CYS A 20 2.47 12.23 4.08
C CYS A 20 2.16 11.06 5.03
N GLN A 21 0.89 10.82 5.36
CA GLN A 21 0.53 9.80 6.34
C GLN A 21 -0.08 8.57 5.68
N GLY A 22 0.39 7.40 6.10
CA GLY A 22 -0.31 6.15 5.78
C GLY A 22 -1.66 6.11 6.50
N ILE A 23 -2.54 5.21 6.07
CA ILE A 23 -3.93 5.14 6.56
C ILE A 23 -4.19 3.83 7.32
N PRO A 24 -5.24 3.76 8.17
CA PRO A 24 -5.69 2.53 8.82
C PRO A 24 -6.09 1.42 7.83
N LEU A 25 -6.15 0.16 8.32
CA LEU A 25 -6.46 -1.01 7.48
C LEU A 25 -7.85 -0.94 6.85
N LYS A 26 -8.86 -0.56 7.65
CA LYS A 26 -10.24 -0.41 7.18
C LYS A 26 -10.34 0.60 6.04
N GLU A 27 -9.62 1.71 6.14
CA GLU A 27 -9.63 2.75 5.12
C GLU A 27 -8.96 2.28 3.83
N ILE A 28 -7.78 1.64 3.90
CA ILE A 28 -7.09 1.17 2.68
C ILE A 28 -7.85 0.05 1.96
N ARG A 29 -8.56 -0.82 2.68
CA ARG A 29 -9.43 -1.85 2.09
C ARG A 29 -10.55 -1.24 1.23
N ASN A 30 -11.07 -0.08 1.62
CA ASN A 30 -12.14 0.63 0.90
C ASN A 30 -11.61 1.51 -0.25
N ARG A 31 -10.29 1.58 -0.46
CA ARG A 31 -9.72 2.32 -1.59
C ARG A 31 -9.95 1.57 -2.90
N PRO A 32 -10.07 2.29 -4.02
CA PRO A 32 -10.11 1.67 -5.33
C PRO A 32 -8.78 0.94 -5.62
N THR A 33 -8.89 -0.20 -6.32
CA THR A 33 -7.75 -0.91 -6.87
C THR A 33 -7.08 -0.05 -7.93
N ILE A 34 -5.77 0.17 -7.79
CA ILE A 34 -4.97 0.96 -8.75
C ILE A 34 -4.29 0.10 -9.80
N LYS A 35 -4.14 -1.20 -9.52
CA LYS A 35 -3.62 -2.18 -10.47
C LYS A 35 -4.09 -3.56 -10.09
N GLU A 36 -4.41 -4.35 -11.10
CA GLU A 36 -4.76 -5.75 -10.97
C GLU A 36 -3.86 -6.58 -11.89
N TYR A 37 -3.56 -7.79 -11.43
CA TYR A 37 -2.82 -8.80 -12.16
C TYR A 37 -3.53 -10.15 -12.02
N THR A 38 -3.35 -10.99 -13.02
CA THR A 38 -3.83 -12.38 -13.02
C THR A 38 -2.64 -13.30 -13.25
N THR A 39 -2.57 -14.41 -12.51
CA THR A 39 -1.48 -15.38 -12.64
C THR A 39 -1.97 -16.80 -12.48
N ALA A 40 -1.27 -17.75 -13.11
CA ALA A 40 -1.46 -19.17 -12.86
C ALA A 40 -0.81 -19.63 -11.54
N GLN A 41 0.06 -18.81 -10.94
CA GLN A 41 0.72 -19.11 -9.67
C GLN A 41 -0.30 -19.21 -8.52
N SER A 42 -0.01 -20.07 -7.56
CA SER A 42 -0.83 -20.19 -6.34
C SER A 42 -0.66 -18.96 -5.43
N ILE A 43 -1.68 -18.63 -4.64
CA ILE A 43 -1.59 -17.56 -3.62
C ILE A 43 -0.35 -17.75 -2.72
N ASN A 44 -0.08 -18.99 -2.31
CA ASN A 44 1.06 -19.29 -1.44
C ASN A 44 2.40 -19.02 -2.14
N SER A 45 2.52 -19.39 -3.42
CA SER A 45 3.71 -19.13 -4.23
C SER A 45 3.97 -17.63 -4.39
N VAL A 46 2.94 -16.86 -4.73
CA VAL A 46 3.06 -15.40 -4.91
C VAL A 46 3.36 -14.73 -3.55
N THR A 47 2.70 -15.15 -2.47
CA THR A 47 2.95 -14.64 -1.11
C THR A 47 4.38 -14.90 -0.67
N ALA A 48 4.89 -16.12 -0.89
CA ALA A 48 6.28 -16.47 -0.59
C ALA A 48 7.25 -15.60 -1.39
N CYS A 49 7.04 -15.47 -2.70
CA CYS A 49 7.88 -14.62 -3.55
C CYS A 49 7.90 -13.16 -3.07
N LEU A 50 6.75 -12.57 -2.74
CA LEU A 50 6.66 -11.20 -2.26
C LEU A 50 7.37 -11.02 -0.90
N THR A 51 7.11 -11.89 0.06
CA THR A 51 7.68 -11.77 1.42
C THR A 51 9.19 -12.03 1.46
N GLN A 52 9.72 -12.82 0.52
CA GLN A 52 11.14 -13.15 0.42
C GLN A 52 11.88 -12.30 -0.63
N ASN A 53 11.20 -11.36 -1.30
CA ASN A 53 11.83 -10.56 -2.34
C ASN A 53 12.90 -9.64 -1.71
N PRO A 54 14.18 -9.73 -2.12
CA PRO A 54 15.26 -8.92 -1.53
C PRO A 54 15.04 -7.41 -1.69
N SER A 55 14.29 -7.00 -2.72
CA SER A 55 13.95 -5.58 -2.94
C SER A 55 12.93 -5.09 -1.92
N LEU A 56 12.03 -5.96 -1.46
CA LEU A 56 11.15 -5.66 -0.32
C LEU A 56 11.90 -5.75 1.01
N GLU A 57 12.81 -6.72 1.16
CA GLU A 57 13.61 -6.91 2.37
C GLU A 57 14.45 -5.69 2.73
N LYS A 58 15.14 -5.08 1.76
CA LYS A 58 15.87 -3.82 1.95
C LYS A 58 14.97 -2.66 2.39
N LEU A 59 13.68 -2.72 2.06
CA LEU A 59 12.69 -1.73 2.48
C LEU A 59 12.12 -2.04 3.87
N LEU A 60 12.23 -3.28 4.37
CA LEU A 60 11.77 -3.68 5.70
C LEU A 60 12.53 -3.01 6.86
N GLU A 61 13.69 -2.39 6.61
CA GLU A 61 14.34 -1.53 7.61
C GLU A 61 13.45 -0.34 8.00
N ARG A 62 12.55 0.10 7.11
CA ARG A 62 11.62 1.22 7.32
C ARG A 62 10.15 0.81 7.24
N PHE A 63 9.87 -0.40 6.78
CA PHE A 63 8.52 -0.94 6.59
C PHE A 63 8.31 -2.24 7.36
N LYS A 64 7.05 -2.54 7.66
CA LYS A 64 6.64 -3.90 8.04
C LYS A 64 5.68 -4.41 6.98
N VAL A 65 5.88 -5.67 6.61
CA VAL A 65 4.89 -6.44 5.86
C VAL A 65 4.09 -7.24 6.88
N LEU A 66 2.78 -7.04 6.90
CA LEU A 66 1.87 -7.85 7.70
C LEU A 66 0.97 -8.66 6.76
N THR A 67 0.92 -9.96 6.97
CA THR A 67 0.14 -10.90 6.18
C THR A 67 -1.10 -11.34 6.96
N TYR A 68 -2.27 -11.27 6.31
CA TYR A 68 -3.56 -11.67 6.88
C TYR A 68 -4.19 -12.71 5.94
N PRO A 69 -3.98 -14.01 6.19
CA PRO A 69 -4.69 -15.06 5.48
C PRO A 69 -6.14 -15.16 5.97
N ASP A 70 -7.07 -15.38 5.04
CA ASP A 70 -8.50 -15.54 5.26
C ASP A 70 -9.09 -16.47 4.19
N GLY A 71 -8.96 -17.79 4.42
CA GLY A 71 -9.43 -18.82 3.50
C GLY A 71 -8.79 -18.70 2.11
N GLU A 72 -9.59 -18.32 1.12
CA GLU A 72 -9.22 -18.16 -0.29
C GLU A 72 -8.58 -16.80 -0.62
N LYS A 73 -8.31 -16.00 0.42
CA LYS A 73 -7.76 -14.65 0.33
C LYS A 73 -6.55 -14.49 1.23
N THR A 74 -5.54 -13.78 0.75
CA THR A 74 -4.40 -13.34 1.56
C THR A 74 -4.15 -11.86 1.31
N GLU A 75 -4.10 -11.06 2.38
CA GLU A 75 -3.74 -9.65 2.29
C GLU A 75 -2.33 -9.40 2.82
N LEU A 76 -1.52 -8.64 2.08
CA LEU A 76 -0.22 -8.12 2.54
C LEU A 76 -0.32 -6.60 2.67
N SER A 77 -0.21 -6.11 3.90
CA SER A 77 -0.12 -4.68 4.20
C SER A 77 1.33 -4.23 4.26
N LEU A 78 1.70 -3.26 3.44
CA LEU A 78 3.00 -2.60 3.48
C LEU A 78 2.81 -1.24 4.17
N GLY A 79 3.47 -1.07 5.30
CA GLY A 79 3.28 0.09 6.16
C GLY A 79 4.45 0.38 7.08
N ALA A 80 4.32 1.40 7.91
CA ALA A 80 5.29 1.76 8.94
C ALA A 80 4.59 2.12 10.26
N ILE A 81 5.32 2.07 11.37
CA ILE A 81 4.81 2.58 12.64
C ILE A 81 4.97 4.10 12.64
N GLN A 82 3.86 4.82 12.77
CA GLN A 82 3.84 6.27 12.93
C GLN A 82 3.05 6.61 14.19
N MET A 83 3.66 7.38 15.10
CA MET A 83 3.04 7.77 16.37
C MET A 83 2.41 6.58 17.12
N GLY A 84 3.15 5.46 17.21
CA GLY A 84 2.71 4.24 17.89
C GLY A 84 1.68 3.37 17.13
N THR A 85 1.22 3.79 15.94
CA THR A 85 0.21 3.06 15.16
C THR A 85 0.78 2.57 13.84
N PHE A 86 0.44 1.34 13.44
CA PHE A 86 0.82 0.82 12.12
C PHE A 86 -0.05 1.41 11.00
N LYS A 87 0.54 2.32 10.23
CA LYS A 87 -0.07 3.04 9.10
C LYS A 87 0.30 2.35 7.78
N LYS A 88 -0.69 2.14 6.91
CA LYS A 88 -0.53 1.42 5.64
C LYS A 88 -0.36 2.41 4.49
N TYR A 89 0.60 2.12 3.62
CA TYR A 89 0.80 2.85 2.38
C TYR A 89 0.25 2.06 1.20
N TYR A 90 0.46 0.74 1.21
CA TYR A 90 -0.04 -0.17 0.20
C TYR A 90 -0.75 -1.36 0.84
N LEU A 91 -1.72 -1.89 0.11
CA LEU A 91 -2.38 -3.15 0.41
C LEU A 91 -2.37 -3.99 -0.86
N ILE A 92 -1.75 -5.16 -0.78
CA ILE A 92 -1.79 -6.18 -1.82
C ILE A 92 -2.81 -7.22 -1.35
N THR A 93 -3.73 -7.59 -2.21
CA THR A 93 -4.73 -8.64 -1.94
C THR A 93 -4.58 -9.72 -2.99
N LEU A 94 -4.37 -10.95 -2.54
CA LEU A 94 -4.34 -12.15 -3.35
C LEU A 94 -5.63 -12.93 -3.12
N GLU A 95 -6.37 -13.23 -4.17
CA GLU A 95 -7.63 -13.97 -4.10
C GLU A 95 -7.60 -15.12 -5.10
N ARG A 96 -8.08 -16.29 -4.69
CA ARG A 96 -8.16 -17.46 -5.58
C ARG A 96 -9.38 -17.28 -6.47
N ALA A 97 -9.19 -17.36 -7.78
CA ALA A 97 -10.23 -17.64 -8.74
C ALA A 97 -10.15 -19.12 -9.17
N THR A 98 -11.19 -19.61 -9.84
CA THR A 98 -11.35 -21.03 -10.21
C THR A 98 -10.16 -21.65 -10.94
N SER A 99 -9.42 -20.88 -11.74
CA SER A 99 -8.28 -21.38 -12.54
C SER A 99 -7.03 -20.50 -12.47
N PHE A 100 -7.07 -19.41 -11.72
CA PHE A 100 -5.99 -18.43 -11.62
C PHE A 100 -6.07 -17.71 -10.27
N SER A 101 -4.99 -17.04 -9.87
CA SER A 101 -5.01 -16.12 -8.73
C SER A 101 -5.10 -14.68 -9.25
N VAL A 102 -5.88 -13.85 -8.55
CA VAL A 102 -5.96 -12.41 -8.78
C VAL A 102 -5.10 -11.71 -7.74
N VAL A 103 -4.25 -10.78 -8.17
CA VAL A 103 -3.46 -9.92 -7.30
C VAL A 103 -3.90 -8.49 -7.53
N SER A 104 -4.49 -7.86 -6.53
CA SER A 104 -4.92 -6.46 -6.58
C SER A 104 -4.06 -5.59 -5.67
N LEU A 105 -3.72 -4.41 -6.16
CA LEU A 105 -2.93 -3.41 -5.45
C LEU A 105 -3.79 -2.17 -5.16
N LYS A 106 -3.79 -1.75 -3.90
CA LYS A 106 -4.41 -0.51 -3.42
C LYS A 106 -3.34 0.37 -2.77
N ARG A 107 -3.55 1.69 -2.83
CA ARG A 107 -2.65 2.68 -2.20
C ARG A 107 -3.39 3.69 -1.33
N SER A 108 -2.69 4.14 -0.30
CA SER A 108 -3.03 5.36 0.46
C SER A 108 -2.94 6.60 -0.45
N PRO A 109 -3.59 7.71 -0.11
CA PRO A 109 -3.46 8.98 -0.83
C PRO A 109 -2.14 9.71 -0.53
N ALA A 110 -1.16 9.08 0.11
CA ALA A 110 0.10 9.72 0.44
C ALA A 110 0.81 10.20 -0.84
N ASN A 111 1.24 11.46 -0.84
CA ASN A 111 1.92 12.14 -1.95
C ASN A 111 3.37 11.66 -2.12
N PHE A 112 3.97 11.14 -1.05
CA PHE A 112 5.34 10.62 -1.04
C PHE A 112 5.37 9.26 -0.35
N PRO A 113 4.84 8.20 -1.00
CA PRO A 113 5.03 6.86 -0.46
C PRO A 113 6.53 6.55 -0.46
N LEU A 114 7.03 6.08 0.69
CA LEU A 114 8.45 5.74 0.88
C LEU A 114 8.95 4.63 -0.09
N LEU A 115 8.03 3.91 -0.75
CA LEU A 115 8.29 3.03 -1.89
C LEU A 115 7.53 3.58 -3.11
N GLY A 116 8.24 3.77 -4.22
CA GLY A 116 7.63 4.18 -5.48
C GLY A 116 6.59 3.16 -5.95
N GLU A 117 5.45 3.65 -6.42
CA GLU A 117 4.38 2.78 -6.93
C GLU A 117 4.88 1.91 -8.10
N ALA A 118 5.75 2.45 -8.96
CA ALA A 118 6.35 1.74 -10.09
C ALA A 118 7.24 0.58 -9.64
N ASP A 119 8.05 0.78 -8.60
CA ASP A 119 8.94 -0.25 -8.05
C ASP A 119 8.13 -1.40 -7.45
N LEU A 120 7.09 -1.08 -6.68
CA LEU A 120 6.20 -2.10 -6.12
C LEU A 120 5.49 -2.89 -7.22
N LYS A 121 5.01 -2.20 -8.27
CA LYS A 121 4.41 -2.86 -9.44
C LYS A 121 5.38 -3.79 -10.15
N ALA A 122 6.66 -3.43 -10.26
CA ALA A 122 7.69 -4.26 -10.86
C ALA A 122 8.00 -5.49 -9.99
N ILE A 123 8.06 -5.31 -8.66
CA ILE A 123 8.24 -6.42 -7.72
C ILE A 123 7.07 -7.40 -7.80
N ILE A 124 5.82 -6.89 -7.79
CA ILE A 124 4.64 -7.76 -7.96
C ILE A 124 4.72 -8.49 -9.29
N ALA A 125 5.05 -7.79 -10.38
CA ALA A 125 5.20 -8.38 -11.71
C ALA A 125 6.25 -9.49 -11.79
N SER A 126 7.31 -9.44 -10.97
CA SER A 126 8.33 -10.50 -10.91
C SER A 126 7.86 -11.77 -10.19
N CYS A 127 6.74 -11.73 -9.47
CA CYS A 127 6.22 -12.82 -8.66
C CYS A 127 5.00 -13.54 -9.25
N ILE A 128 4.57 -13.14 -10.46
CA ILE A 128 3.34 -13.60 -11.11
C ILE A 128 3.61 -14.21 -12.47
#